data_AF-A0A1F4LIJ1-F1
#
_entry.id   AF-A0A1F4LIJ1-F1
#
_cell.length_a   1.000
_cell.length_b   1.000
_cell.length_c   1.000
_cell.angle_alpha   90.00
_cell.angle_beta   90.00
_cell.angle_gamma   90.00
#
_symmetry.space_group_name_H-M   'P 1'
#
loop_
_entity.id
_entity.type
_entity.pdbx_description
1 polymer ?
#
loop_
_entity_poly.entity_id
_entity_poly.type
_entity_poly.pdbx_seq_one_letter_code
_entity_poly.pdbx_strand_id
1 'polypeptide(L)'
;MNSALDELKTRARVRLNRARREGVAGSLRLADCLHEAARAVGFAHWEHARLVLAGQARAGDDWGDFWHAPRTGILLHQWFAHYGEAVAVLDADRTAYLLPYRRQCFIVQEPFIRALGVDPDDAHWSALRHDLVAGLGTPAGQALAAQRIRAPLDTFSAR
;
A
#
# COMPACT_ATOMS: atom_id res chain seq x y z
N MET A 1 -16.28 -5.04 -6.50
CA MET A 1 -15.27 -5.14 -5.42
C MET A 1 -15.00 -3.75 -4.87
N ASN A 2 -14.99 -3.56 -3.55
CA ASN A 2 -14.66 -2.26 -2.95
C ASN A 2 -13.18 -1.94 -3.14
N SER A 3 -12.88 -0.72 -3.57
CA SER A 3 -11.51 -0.24 -3.75
C SER A 3 -10.79 -0.06 -2.41
N ALA A 4 -9.46 0.08 -2.45
CA ALA A 4 -8.69 0.41 -1.26
C ALA A 4 -9.12 1.73 -0.60
N LEU A 5 -9.55 2.70 -1.41
CA LEU A 5 -10.06 3.98 -0.95
C LEU A 5 -11.42 3.86 -0.24
N ASP A 6 -12.29 2.96 -0.69
CA ASP A 6 -13.58 2.70 -0.05
C ASP A 6 -13.41 2.01 1.30
N GLU A 7 -12.41 1.13 1.43
CA GLU A 7 -12.04 0.52 2.70
C GLU A 7 -11.52 1.55 3.70
N LEU A 8 -10.64 2.47 3.27
CA LEU A 8 -10.17 3.59 4.11
C LEU A 8 -11.32 4.47 4.60
N LYS A 9 -12.26 4.82 3.71
CA LYS A 9 -13.47 5.56 4.08
C LYS A 9 -14.31 4.80 5.08
N THR A 10 -14.44 3.48 4.92
CA THR A 10 -15.21 2.61 5.81
C THR A 10 -14.59 2.59 7.20
N ARG A 11 -13.28 2.39 7.32
CA ARG A 11 -12.52 2.45 8.59
C ARG A 11 -12.70 3.79 9.30
N ALA A 12 -12.56 4.89 8.57
CA ALA A 12 -12.77 6.23 9.11
C ALA A 12 -14.19 6.42 9.68
N ARG A 13 -15.20 5.94 8.96
CA ARG A 13 -16.62 6.06 9.35
C ARG A 13 -16.97 5.19 10.55
N VAL A 14 -16.43 3.96 10.60
CA VAL A 14 -16.55 3.06 11.76
C VAL A 14 -15.93 3.70 13.00
N ARG A 15 -14.71 4.25 12.88
CA ARG A 15 -14.02 4.94 13.98
C ARG A 15 -14.83 6.13 14.50
N LEU A 16 -15.31 6.99 13.62
CA LEU A 16 -16.13 8.15 14.01
C LEU A 16 -17.42 7.73 14.70
N ASN A 17 -18.12 6.74 14.16
CA ASN A 17 -19.36 6.24 14.75
C ASN A 17 -19.14 5.59 16.12
N ARG A 18 -18.02 4.90 16.30
CA ARG A 18 -17.61 4.35 17.60
C ARG A 18 -17.38 5.47 18.62
N ALA A 19 -16.58 6.48 18.27
CA ALA A 19 -16.31 7.61 19.16
C ALA A 19 -17.58 8.39 19.55
N ARG A 20 -18.54 8.51 18.63
CA ARG A 20 -19.86 9.11 18.90
C ARG A 20 -20.68 8.29 19.89
N ARG A 21 -20.71 6.96 19.71
CA ARG A 21 -21.43 6.05 20.62
C ARG A 21 -20.83 6.03 22.02
N GLU A 22 -19.51 6.14 22.11
CA GLU A 22 -18.76 6.17 23.38
C GLU A 22 -18.77 7.56 24.05
N GLY A 23 -19.38 8.57 23.43
CA GLY A 23 -19.45 9.94 23.98
C GLY A 23 -18.13 10.71 23.95
N VAL A 24 -17.07 10.13 23.38
CA VAL A 24 -15.71 10.70 23.32
C VAL A 24 -15.41 11.42 22.01
N ALA A 25 -16.40 11.57 21.13
CA ALA A 25 -16.19 12.23 19.83
C ALA A 25 -15.74 13.69 19.99
N GLY A 26 -16.26 14.44 20.96
CA GLY A 26 -15.91 15.86 21.12
C GLY A 26 -16.01 16.63 19.80
N SER A 27 -14.89 17.18 19.33
CA SER A 27 -14.75 17.90 18.06
C SER A 27 -14.31 17.03 16.87
N LEU A 28 -14.18 15.72 17.04
CA LEU A 28 -13.69 14.77 16.03
C LEU A 28 -14.54 14.80 14.76
N ARG A 29 -13.89 15.08 13.63
CA ARG A 29 -14.51 15.12 12.30
C ARG A 29 -14.19 13.87 11.52
N LEU A 30 -14.98 13.63 10.46
CA LEU A 30 -14.70 12.57 9.49
C LEU A 30 -13.33 12.76 8.83
N ALA A 31 -12.94 14.01 8.55
CA ALA A 31 -11.63 14.34 7.99
C ALA A 31 -10.49 13.82 8.87
N ASP A 32 -10.56 14.04 10.18
CA ASP A 32 -9.54 13.56 11.13
C ASP A 32 -9.46 12.02 11.10
N CYS A 33 -10.60 11.35 11.07
CA CYS A 33 -10.66 9.89 10.98
C CYS A 33 -10.09 9.35 9.66
N LEU A 34 -10.24 10.09 8.55
CA LEU A 34 -9.65 9.74 7.26
C LEU A 34 -8.13 9.91 7.28
N HIS A 35 -7.61 10.98 7.89
CA HIS A 35 -6.18 11.17 8.09
C HIS A 35 -5.58 10.04 8.92
N GLU A 36 -6.22 9.69 10.04
CA GLU A 36 -5.77 8.59 10.90
C GLU A 36 -5.85 7.22 10.20
N ALA A 37 -6.93 6.94 9.46
CA ALA A 37 -7.04 5.70 8.69
C ALA A 37 -5.94 5.56 7.63
N ALA A 38 -5.60 6.65 6.94
CA ALA A 38 -4.51 6.67 5.96
C ALA A 38 -3.13 6.46 6.63
N ARG A 39 -2.89 7.10 7.78
CA ARG A 39 -1.65 6.96 8.56
C ARG A 39 -1.44 5.56 9.11
N ALA A 40 -2.52 4.89 9.51
CA ALA A 40 -2.47 3.54 10.06
C ALA A 40 -1.98 2.50 9.04
N VAL A 41 -2.08 2.81 7.74
CA VAL A 41 -1.69 1.90 6.66
C VAL A 41 -0.49 2.42 5.87
N GLY A 42 0.18 3.47 6.34
CA GLY A 42 1.46 3.90 5.79
C GLY A 42 1.45 5.11 4.84
N PHE A 43 0.36 5.89 4.82
CA PHE A 43 0.32 7.17 4.12
C PHE A 43 0.46 8.36 5.08
N ALA A 44 0.89 9.52 4.58
CA ALA A 44 0.99 10.72 5.42
C ALA A 44 -0.38 11.27 5.85
N HIS A 45 -1.36 11.23 4.94
CA HIS A 45 -2.72 11.71 5.11
C HIS A 45 -3.65 11.17 4.02
N TRP A 46 -4.96 11.42 4.15
CA TRP A 46 -5.98 10.98 3.19
C TRP A 46 -5.66 11.37 1.74
N GLU A 47 -5.31 12.63 1.49
CA GLU A 47 -5.03 13.07 0.11
C GLU A 47 -3.81 12.37 -0.50
N HIS A 48 -2.78 12.08 0.30
CA HIS A 48 -1.62 11.31 -0.13
C HIS A 48 -2.03 9.87 -0.51
N ALA A 49 -2.84 9.20 0.32
CA ALA A 49 -3.40 7.88 -0.02
C ALA A 49 -4.21 7.91 -1.32
N ARG A 50 -5.04 8.94 -1.51
CA ARG A 50 -5.87 9.12 -2.71
C ARG A 50 -5.02 9.25 -3.96
N LEU A 51 -4.00 10.10 -3.93
CA LEU A 51 -3.11 10.33 -5.07
C LEU A 51 -2.31 9.08 -5.43
N VAL A 52 -1.75 8.38 -4.45
CA VAL A 52 -0.93 7.17 -4.69
C VAL A 52 -1.80 6.02 -5.20
N LEU A 53 -2.90 5.70 -4.51
CA LEU A 53 -3.76 4.57 -4.88
C LEU A 53 -4.54 4.80 -6.19
N ALA A 54 -4.74 6.06 -6.58
CA ALA A 54 -5.30 6.41 -7.89
C ALA A 54 -4.26 6.45 -9.01
N GLY A 55 -2.98 6.17 -8.74
CA GLY A 55 -1.89 6.24 -9.74
C GLY A 55 -1.59 7.66 -10.22
N GLN A 56 -1.91 8.66 -9.41
CA GLN A 56 -1.66 10.08 -9.70
C GLN A 56 -0.31 10.57 -9.16
N ALA A 57 0.38 9.75 -8.36
CA ALA A 57 1.73 10.00 -7.90
C ALA A 57 2.74 9.84 -9.06
N ARG A 58 3.65 10.79 -9.20
CA ARG A 58 4.70 10.80 -10.24
C ARG A 58 5.96 10.10 -9.76
N ALA A 59 6.86 9.79 -10.69
CA ALA A 59 8.19 9.28 -10.36
C ALA A 59 8.93 10.27 -9.45
N GLY A 60 9.36 9.80 -8.27
CA GLY A 60 10.03 10.62 -7.26
C GLY A 60 9.09 11.30 -6.25
N ASP A 61 7.77 11.15 -6.40
CA ASP A 61 6.84 11.48 -5.33
C ASP A 61 6.98 10.48 -4.18
N ASP A 62 6.47 10.85 -3.00
CA ASP A 62 6.34 9.93 -1.88
C ASP A 62 5.15 9.00 -2.16
N TRP A 63 5.38 7.69 -2.18
CA TRP A 63 4.36 6.65 -2.29
C TRP A 63 3.90 6.11 -0.92
N GLY A 64 4.50 6.58 0.18
CA GLY A 64 4.30 6.05 1.52
C GLY A 64 4.92 4.67 1.72
N ASP A 65 4.63 4.02 2.85
CA ASP A 65 5.12 2.68 3.20
C ASP A 65 4.00 1.62 3.21
N PHE A 66 2.90 1.88 2.50
CA PHE A 66 1.74 0.96 2.36
C PHE A 66 2.12 -0.45 1.85
N TRP A 67 3.07 -0.52 0.92
CA TRP A 67 3.57 -1.77 0.33
C TRP A 67 4.75 -2.37 1.08
N HIS A 68 5.09 -1.84 2.25
CA HIS A 68 6.11 -2.40 3.12
C HIS A 68 5.47 -3.09 4.31
N ALA A 69 6.00 -4.27 4.67
CA ALA A 69 5.62 -4.99 5.86
C ALA A 69 6.73 -4.87 6.92
N PRO A 70 6.38 -4.55 8.18
CA PRO A 70 7.32 -4.55 9.30
C PRO A 70 7.78 -5.97 9.63
N ARG A 71 8.89 -6.11 10.37
CA ARG A 71 9.42 -7.41 10.85
C ARG A 71 9.76 -8.41 9.74
N THR A 72 9.98 -7.93 8.52
CA THR A 72 10.43 -8.71 7.35
C THR A 72 11.94 -8.69 7.16
N GLY A 73 12.73 -8.22 8.13
CA GLY A 73 14.18 -8.02 7.99
C GLY A 73 15.01 -9.29 7.72
N ILE A 74 14.40 -10.48 7.78
CA ILE A 74 15.02 -11.74 7.34
C ILE A 74 14.88 -11.99 5.83
N LEU A 75 13.96 -11.28 5.17
CA LEU A 75 13.73 -11.36 3.74
C LEU A 75 14.68 -10.41 3.02
N LEU A 76 15.24 -10.90 1.91
CA LEU A 76 16.15 -10.12 1.08
C LEU A 76 15.36 -9.06 0.31
N HIS A 77 15.73 -7.80 0.52
CA HIS A 77 15.19 -6.65 -0.20
C HIS A 77 16.32 -6.00 -1.00
N GLN A 78 16.13 -5.82 -2.30
CA GLN A 78 17.06 -5.04 -3.12
C GLN A 78 16.50 -3.64 -3.31
N TRP A 79 17.17 -2.63 -2.76
CA TRP A 79 16.72 -1.25 -2.73
C TRP A 79 17.28 -0.43 -3.88
N PHE A 80 16.44 0.40 -4.49
CA PHE A 80 16.79 1.27 -5.60
C PHE A 80 16.28 2.69 -5.38
N ALA A 81 17.16 3.66 -5.55
CA ALA A 81 16.77 5.08 -5.54
C ALA A 81 16.02 5.48 -6.82
N HIS A 82 16.33 4.82 -7.94
CA HIS A 82 15.78 5.13 -9.25
C HIS A 82 15.00 3.96 -9.83
N TYR A 83 13.76 4.23 -10.24
CA TYR A 83 12.86 3.24 -10.85
C TYR A 83 13.49 2.55 -12.07
N GLY A 84 14.21 3.29 -12.93
CA GLY A 84 14.84 2.71 -14.12
C GLY A 84 15.86 1.61 -13.82
N GLU A 85 16.61 1.72 -12.71
CA GLU A 85 17.57 0.69 -12.28
C GLU A 85 16.85 -0.57 -11.78
N ALA A 86 15.74 -0.38 -11.06
CA ALA A 86 14.93 -1.48 -10.55
C ALA A 86 14.27 -2.26 -11.69
N VAL A 87 13.75 -1.58 -12.72
CA VAL A 87 13.16 -2.24 -13.90
C VAL A 87 14.18 -3.14 -14.61
N ALA A 88 15.43 -2.69 -14.76
CA ALA A 88 16.47 -3.51 -15.39
C ALA A 88 16.75 -4.80 -14.61
N VAL A 89 16.69 -4.76 -13.28
CA VAL A 89 16.86 -5.94 -12.41
C VAL A 89 15.63 -6.84 -12.45
N LEU A 90 14.42 -6.26 -12.39
CA LEU A 90 13.16 -7.00 -12.56
C LEU A 90 13.07 -7.66 -13.94
N ASP A 91 13.69 -7.05 -14.95
CA ASP A 91 13.75 -7.61 -16.29
C ASP A 91 14.64 -8.86 -16.39
N ALA A 92 15.67 -8.94 -15.55
CA ALA A 92 16.57 -10.08 -15.44
C ALA A 92 16.01 -11.22 -14.57
N ASP A 93 15.18 -10.91 -13.57
CA ASP A 93 14.51 -11.90 -12.71
C ASP A 93 12.99 -11.69 -12.68
N ARG A 94 12.27 -12.54 -13.42
CA ARG A 94 10.80 -12.51 -13.53
C ARG A 94 10.08 -13.18 -12.36
N THR A 95 10.80 -13.80 -11.44
CA THR A 95 10.20 -14.37 -10.22
C THR A 95 10.04 -13.32 -9.11
N ALA A 96 10.72 -12.18 -9.26
CA ALA A 96 10.73 -11.09 -8.31
C ALA A 96 9.57 -10.10 -8.51
N TYR A 97 9.34 -9.26 -7.49
CA TYR A 97 8.28 -8.26 -7.45
C TYR A 97 8.85 -6.89 -7.14
N LEU A 98 8.50 -5.88 -7.94
CA LEU A 98 8.91 -4.50 -7.74
C LEU A 98 7.81 -3.71 -7.05
N LEU A 99 8.13 -3.16 -5.87
CA LEU A 99 7.20 -2.44 -5.00
C LEU A 99 7.66 -0.99 -4.77
N PRO A 100 6.73 -0.03 -4.66
CA PRO A 100 7.05 1.34 -4.27
C PRO A 100 7.26 1.44 -2.76
N TYR A 101 8.23 2.26 -2.34
CA TYR A 101 8.45 2.61 -0.93
C TYR A 101 8.93 4.05 -0.81
N ARG A 102 8.10 4.90 -0.23
CA ARG A 102 8.39 6.33 -0.08
C ARG A 102 8.84 6.92 -1.42
N ARG A 103 10.08 7.40 -1.52
CA ARG A 103 10.67 7.97 -2.74
C ARG A 103 11.60 6.98 -3.47
N GLN A 104 11.55 5.72 -3.07
CA GLN A 104 12.38 4.62 -3.55
C GLN A 104 11.50 3.49 -4.05
N CYS A 105 12.13 2.49 -4.64
CA CYS A 105 11.49 1.23 -4.96
C CYS A 105 12.40 0.09 -4.53
N PHE A 106 11.80 -1.08 -4.31
CA PHE A 106 12.55 -2.23 -3.84
C PHE A 106 11.99 -3.49 -4.48
N ILE A 107 12.89 -4.43 -4.72
CA ILE A 107 12.57 -5.75 -5.25
C ILE A 107 12.56 -6.76 -4.12
N VAL A 108 11.54 -7.60 -4.12
CA VAL A 108 11.32 -8.67 -3.14
C VAL A 108 10.94 -9.97 -3.85
N GLN A 109 10.98 -11.06 -3.10
CA GLN A 109 10.52 -12.36 -3.54
C GLN A 109 9.14 -12.71 -2.95
N GLU A 110 8.54 -13.77 -3.49
CA GLU A 110 7.21 -14.30 -3.11
C GLU A 110 6.91 -14.31 -1.60
N PRO A 111 7.81 -14.72 -0.68
CA PRO A 111 7.51 -14.75 0.75
C PRO A 111 7.13 -13.37 1.32
N PHE A 112 7.67 -12.29 0.75
CA PHE A 112 7.31 -10.93 1.17
C PHE A 112 5.89 -10.57 0.75
N ILE A 113 5.47 -10.98 -0.45
CA ILE A 113 4.11 -10.73 -0.94
C ILE A 113 3.09 -11.44 -0.04
N ARG A 114 3.37 -12.67 0.37
CA ARG A 114 2.55 -13.39 1.38
C ARG A 114 2.54 -12.65 2.72
N ALA A 115 3.67 -12.11 3.17
CA ALA A 115 3.75 -11.33 4.41
C ALA A 115 2.96 -10.01 4.37
N LEU A 116 2.76 -9.43 3.17
CA LEU A 116 1.87 -8.29 2.97
C LEU A 116 0.37 -8.65 3.08
N GLY A 117 0.04 -9.95 3.13
CA GLY A 117 -1.34 -10.44 3.06
C GLY A 117 -1.94 -10.35 1.67
N VAL A 118 -1.09 -10.37 0.63
CA VAL A 118 -1.50 -10.40 -0.78
C VAL A 118 -1.17 -11.78 -1.35
N ASP A 119 -2.02 -12.29 -2.23
CA ASP A 119 -1.76 -13.56 -2.90
C ASP A 119 -0.68 -13.36 -4.00
N PRO A 120 0.49 -14.00 -3.92
CA PRO A 120 1.51 -13.90 -4.96
C PRO A 120 1.12 -14.57 -6.28
N ASP A 121 0.19 -15.52 -6.24
CA ASP A 121 -0.29 -16.27 -7.40
C ASP A 121 -1.47 -15.56 -8.10
N ASP A 122 -1.83 -14.36 -7.61
CA ASP A 122 -2.90 -13.56 -8.20
C ASP A 122 -2.55 -13.11 -9.62
N ALA A 123 -3.46 -13.35 -10.57
CA ALA A 123 -3.30 -13.02 -11.99
C ALA A 123 -3.04 -11.52 -12.25
N HIS A 124 -3.42 -10.62 -11.33
CA HIS A 124 -3.10 -9.20 -11.42
C HIS A 124 -1.59 -8.94 -11.34
N TRP A 125 -0.79 -9.78 -10.65
CA TRP A 125 0.66 -9.67 -10.69
C TRP A 125 1.20 -9.91 -12.10
N SER A 126 0.75 -10.99 -12.75
CA SER A 126 1.16 -11.29 -14.12
C SER A 126 0.72 -10.20 -15.10
N ALA A 127 -0.47 -9.62 -14.92
CA ALA A 127 -0.94 -8.49 -15.73
C ALA A 127 -0.05 -7.25 -15.59
N LEU A 128 0.53 -7.04 -14.42
CA LEU A 128 1.50 -5.97 -14.14
C LEU A 128 2.95 -6.36 -14.48
N ARG A 129 3.20 -7.59 -14.93
CA ARG A 129 4.56 -8.15 -15.07
C ARG A 129 5.40 -7.97 -13.80
N HIS A 130 4.75 -8.07 -12.65
CA HIS A 130 5.28 -7.86 -11.30
C HIS A 130 5.83 -6.45 -11.02
N ASP A 131 5.52 -5.46 -11.87
CA ASP A 131 5.85 -4.07 -11.65
C ASP A 131 4.65 -3.31 -11.06
N LEU A 132 4.65 -3.16 -9.74
CA LEU A 132 3.59 -2.43 -9.07
C LEU A 132 3.77 -0.92 -9.17
N VAL A 133 4.99 -0.42 -9.35
CA VAL A 133 5.28 1.02 -9.45
C VAL A 133 4.62 1.59 -10.69
N ALA A 134 4.79 0.94 -11.84
CA ALA A 134 4.08 1.27 -13.08
C ALA A 134 2.58 0.90 -13.02
N GLY A 135 2.24 -0.11 -12.22
CA GLY A 135 0.89 -0.63 -12.05
C GLY A 135 -0.03 0.19 -11.14
N LEU A 136 0.48 1.19 -10.40
CA LEU A 136 -0.34 2.01 -9.50
C LEU A 136 -1.48 2.70 -10.25
N GLY A 137 -2.69 2.62 -9.70
CA GLY A 137 -3.90 3.22 -10.27
C GLY A 137 -4.54 2.46 -11.44
N THR A 138 -3.86 1.47 -12.03
CA THR A 138 -4.46 0.56 -13.00
C THR A 138 -5.48 -0.38 -12.33
N PRO A 139 -6.42 -1.00 -13.06
CA PRO A 139 -7.35 -1.96 -12.47
C PRO A 139 -6.65 -3.10 -11.71
N ALA A 140 -5.52 -3.59 -12.21
CA ALA A 140 -4.74 -4.64 -11.56
C ALA A 140 -4.07 -4.15 -10.27
N GLY A 141 -3.43 -2.98 -10.29
CA GLY A 141 -2.86 -2.38 -9.08
C GLY A 141 -3.92 -2.05 -8.03
N GLN A 142 -5.11 -1.60 -8.45
CA GLN A 142 -6.23 -1.34 -7.55
C GLN A 142 -6.78 -2.62 -6.91
N ALA A 143 -6.82 -3.73 -7.65
CA ALA A 143 -7.23 -5.03 -7.11
C ALA A 143 -6.25 -5.53 -6.05
N LEU A 144 -4.93 -5.47 -6.32
CA LEU A 144 -3.89 -5.82 -5.35
C LEU A 144 -3.94 -4.89 -4.13
N ALA A 145 -4.13 -3.58 -4.33
CA ALA A 145 -4.27 -2.63 -3.21
C ALA A 145 -5.50 -2.93 -2.35
N ALA A 146 -6.60 -3.40 -2.97
CA ALA A 146 -7.81 -3.82 -2.26
C ALA A 146 -7.61 -5.09 -1.42
N GLN A 147 -6.71 -5.99 -1.84
CA GLN A 147 -6.28 -7.13 -1.01
C GLN A 147 -5.42 -6.62 0.15
N ARG A 148 -4.37 -5.85 -0.17
CA ARG A 148 -3.42 -5.32 0.80
C ARG A 148 -4.10 -4.55 1.92
N ILE A 149 -5.04 -3.65 1.60
CA ILE A 149 -5.73 -2.86 2.64
C ILE A 149 -6.51 -3.76 3.61
N ARG A 150 -7.05 -4.89 3.15
CA ARG A 150 -7.84 -5.83 3.97
C ARG A 150 -6.96 -6.77 4.79
N ALA A 151 -5.66 -6.81 4.52
CA ALA A 151 -4.72 -7.54 5.35
C ALA A 151 -4.77 -7.01 6.81
N PRO A 152 -4.48 -7.88 7.79
CA PRO A 152 -4.40 -7.49 9.20
C PRO A 152 -3.52 -6.25 9.45
N LEU A 153 -3.93 -5.36 10.36
CA LEU A 153 -3.24 -4.07 10.59
C LEU A 153 -1.80 -4.20 11.12
N ASP A 154 -1.47 -5.32 11.77
CA ASP A 154 -0.13 -5.66 12.25
C ASP A 154 0.87 -5.86 11.09
N THR A 155 0.38 -6.13 9.88
CA THR A 155 1.19 -6.15 8.65
C THR A 155 1.55 -4.75 8.13
N PHE A 156 0.97 -3.68 8.71
CA PHE A 156 1.32 -2.29 8.40
C PHE A 156 2.18 -1.64 9.51
N SER A 157 2.08 -2.10 10.75
CA SER A 157 2.71 -1.45 11.90
C SER A 157 3.95 -2.16 12.41
N ALA A 158 5.10 -1.49 12.27
CA ALA A 158 6.30 -1.71 13.10
C ALA A 158 6.28 -0.87 14.40
N ARG A 159 5.26 -0.02 14.59
CA ARG A 159 5.20 0.95 15.69
C ARG A 159 4.90 0.28 17.02
#